data_AF-F7PP12-F1
#
_entry.id   AF-F7PP12-F1
#
_cell.length_a   1.000
_cell.length_b   1.000
_cell.length_c   1.000
_cell.angle_alpha   90.00
_cell.angle_beta   90.00
_cell.angle_gamma   90.00
#
_symmetry.space_group_name_H-M   'P 1'
#
loop_
_entity.id
_entity.type
_entity.pdbx_description
1 polymer ?
#
loop_
_entity_poly.entity_id
_entity_poly.type
_entity_poly.pdbx_seq_one_letter_code
_entity_poly.pdbx_strand_id
1 'polypeptide(L)'
;MIECPYCGADAEDDARYCDRCGERLSGATEPRDGFLHRSSIQYLQGVRHGARPLDPEVAYHDQLLADVRAGLADFSHLTAVEELDLHEVLDIDDDTLADLGDAPDPDTDLEPDVRQALGVAALVALLENSYDGTTLDEIRAQAASMDE
;
A
#
# COMPACT_ATOMS: atom_id res chain seq x y z
N MET A 1 -30.59 5.63 6.84
CA MET A 1 -29.73 6.10 5.74
C MET A 1 -28.40 6.47 6.33
N ILE A 2 -27.32 6.12 5.64
CA ILE A 2 -25.97 6.54 5.97
C ILE A 2 -25.56 7.65 5.00
N GLU A 3 -24.96 8.71 5.53
CA GLU A 3 -24.37 9.74 4.67
C GLU A 3 -23.02 9.23 4.17
N CYS A 4 -22.80 9.29 2.86
CA CYS A 4 -21.51 9.00 2.28
C CYS A 4 -20.48 9.98 2.85
N PRO A 5 -19.44 9.51 3.58
CA PRO A 5 -18.44 10.39 4.19
C PRO A 5 -17.62 11.16 3.16
N TYR A 6 -17.72 10.78 1.88
CA TYR A 6 -16.99 11.41 0.81
C TYR A 6 -17.80 12.46 0.03
N CYS A 7 -18.96 12.09 -0.51
CA CYS A 7 -19.73 13.01 -1.36
C CYS A 7 -20.94 13.65 -0.66
N GLY A 8 -21.18 13.30 0.61
CA GLY A 8 -22.31 13.78 1.40
C GLY A 8 -23.67 13.33 0.88
N ALA A 9 -23.72 12.37 -0.05
CA ALA A 9 -24.98 11.81 -0.53
C ALA A 9 -25.53 10.79 0.46
N ASP A 10 -26.84 10.80 0.64
CA ASP A 10 -27.55 9.73 1.35
C ASP A 10 -27.45 8.41 0.59
N ALA A 11 -27.26 7.33 1.33
CA ALA A 11 -27.37 5.97 0.85
C ALA A 11 -28.16 5.10 1.83
N GLU A 12 -28.58 3.92 1.35
CA GLU A 12 -29.23 2.92 2.18
C GLU A 12 -28.27 2.44 3.30
N ASP A 13 -28.78 2.12 4.49
CA ASP A 13 -27.94 1.75 5.65
C ASP A 13 -27.13 0.46 5.43
N ASP A 14 -27.60 -0.39 4.51
CA ASP A 14 -26.98 -1.64 4.07
C ASP A 14 -26.24 -1.51 2.73
N ALA A 15 -26.20 -0.30 2.14
CA ALA A 15 -25.46 -0.06 0.91
C ALA A 15 -23.96 -0.39 1.12
N ARG A 16 -23.44 -1.23 0.23
CA ARG A 16 -22.00 -1.54 0.20
C ARG A 16 -21.19 -0.41 -0.41
N TYR A 17 -21.75 0.25 -1.41
CA TYR A 17 -21.12 1.34 -2.14
C TYR A 17 -22.10 2.49 -2.32
N CYS A 18 -21.58 3.71 -2.45
CA CYS A 18 -22.36 4.90 -2.73
C CYS A 18 -22.72 4.93 -4.21
N ASP A 19 -24.01 4.98 -4.54
CA ASP A 19 -24.47 5.04 -5.93
C ASP A 19 -24.05 6.31 -6.67
N ARG A 20 -23.68 7.37 -5.92
CA ARG A 20 -23.27 8.65 -6.50
C ARG A 20 -21.79 8.69 -6.88
N CYS A 21 -20.91 8.13 -6.06
CA CYS A 21 -19.46 8.29 -6.22
C CYS A 21 -18.68 6.97 -6.17
N GLY A 22 -19.35 5.84 -5.94
CA GLY A 22 -18.72 4.52 -5.80
C GLY A 22 -18.03 4.26 -4.46
N GLU A 23 -18.04 5.21 -3.51
CA GLU A 23 -17.37 5.06 -2.21
C GLU A 23 -17.94 3.89 -1.40
N ARG A 24 -17.09 3.06 -0.80
CA ARG A 24 -17.58 1.92 -0.02
C ARG A 24 -18.12 2.39 1.34
N LEU A 25 -19.41 2.23 1.58
CA LEU A 25 -20.13 2.83 2.71
C LEU A 25 -20.22 1.93 3.94
N SER A 26 -20.30 0.61 3.75
CA SER A 26 -20.37 -0.34 4.86
C SER A 26 -19.08 -1.12 5.05
N GLY A 27 -18.64 -1.09 6.31
CA GLY A 27 -17.62 -1.97 6.86
C GLY A 27 -18.17 -3.39 7.01
N ALA A 28 -17.78 -4.28 6.12
CA ALA A 28 -17.26 -5.53 6.65
C ALA A 28 -15.91 -5.16 7.27
N THR A 29 -15.87 -5.21 8.60
CA THR A 29 -14.66 -5.30 9.43
C THR A 29 -13.99 -6.64 9.15
N GLU A 30 -13.65 -6.87 7.88
CA GLU A 30 -12.69 -7.90 7.57
C GLU A 30 -11.37 -7.32 8.04
N PRO A 31 -10.69 -7.95 9.02
CA PRO A 31 -9.32 -7.57 9.33
C PRO A 31 -8.57 -7.63 8.00
N ARG A 32 -8.10 -6.46 7.56
CA ARG A 32 -7.22 -6.38 6.40
C ARG A 32 -5.82 -6.54 6.92
N ASP A 33 -5.08 -7.45 6.33
CA ASP A 33 -3.66 -7.59 6.57
C ASP A 33 -2.93 -6.44 5.84
N GLY A 34 -2.48 -5.43 6.59
CA GLY A 34 -1.71 -4.29 6.08
C GLY A 34 -1.61 -3.11 7.05
N PHE A 35 -0.55 -2.31 6.90
CA PHE A 35 -0.27 -1.16 7.78
C PHE A 35 -1.05 0.12 7.42
N LEU A 36 -1.61 0.20 6.20
CA LEU A 36 -2.42 1.35 5.78
C LEU A 36 -3.79 1.32 6.43
N HIS A 37 -4.21 2.45 7.01
CA HIS A 37 -5.59 2.59 7.46
C HIS A 37 -6.56 2.45 6.27
N ARG A 38 -7.77 1.97 6.56
CA ARG A 38 -8.83 1.80 5.56
C ARG A 38 -9.13 3.10 4.80
N SER A 39 -9.10 4.24 5.47
CA SER A 39 -9.29 5.57 4.87
C SER A 39 -8.18 5.90 3.85
N SER A 40 -6.94 5.54 4.13
CA SER A 40 -5.79 5.74 3.23
C SER A 40 -5.93 4.90 1.96
N ILE A 41 -6.38 3.64 2.09
CA ILE A 41 -6.67 2.77 0.94
C ILE A 41 -7.80 3.35 0.08
N GLN A 42 -8.92 3.73 0.70
CA GLN A 42 -10.05 4.33 -0.02
C GLN A 42 -9.63 5.61 -0.76
N TYR A 43 -8.79 6.43 -0.14
CA TYR A 43 -8.23 7.61 -0.78
C TYR A 43 -7.42 7.25 -2.03
N LEU A 44 -6.49 6.30 -1.93
CA LEU A 44 -5.68 5.82 -3.05
C LEU A 44 -6.53 5.24 -4.19
N GLN A 45 -7.55 4.45 -3.88
CA GLN A 45 -8.48 3.91 -4.88
C GLN A 45 -9.20 5.05 -5.63
N GLY A 46 -9.69 6.06 -4.90
CA GLY A 46 -10.28 7.25 -5.50
C GLY A 46 -9.32 7.99 -6.43
N VAL A 47 -8.04 8.09 -6.04
CA VAL A 47 -7.00 8.70 -6.89
C VAL A 47 -6.76 7.87 -8.15
N ARG A 48 -6.56 6.54 -8.02
CA ARG A 48 -6.29 5.64 -9.15
C ARG A 48 -7.42 5.64 -10.18
N HIS A 49 -8.67 5.71 -9.74
CA HIS A 49 -9.83 5.75 -10.64
C HIS A 49 -10.16 7.15 -11.18
N GLY A 50 -9.33 8.16 -10.89
CA GLY A 50 -9.54 9.54 -11.35
C GLY A 50 -10.73 10.24 -10.68
N ALA A 51 -11.31 9.64 -9.65
CA ALA A 51 -12.36 10.26 -8.85
C ALA A 51 -11.80 11.35 -7.93
N ARG A 52 -10.49 11.31 -7.62
CA ARG A 52 -9.80 12.26 -6.74
C ARG A 52 -8.45 12.67 -7.31
N PRO A 53 -8.02 13.93 -7.13
CA PRO A 53 -6.61 14.29 -7.24
C PRO A 53 -5.85 13.80 -5.99
N LEU A 54 -4.55 13.55 -6.15
CA LEU A 54 -3.64 13.41 -5.02
C LEU A 54 -3.31 14.82 -4.50
N ASP A 55 -4.13 15.32 -3.58
CA ASP A 55 -4.09 16.70 -3.09
C ASP A 55 -3.47 16.79 -1.68
N PRO A 56 -2.41 17.59 -1.46
CA PRO A 56 -1.82 17.79 -0.13
C PRO A 56 -2.72 18.53 0.86
N GLU A 57 -3.75 19.25 0.41
CA GLU A 57 -4.59 20.07 1.28
C GLU A 57 -5.73 19.28 1.97
N VAL A 58 -5.94 18.01 1.58
CA VAL A 58 -7.00 17.17 2.16
C VAL A 58 -6.48 16.35 3.34
N ALA A 59 -7.28 16.27 4.42
CA ALA A 59 -6.89 15.54 5.64
C ALA A 59 -6.53 14.05 5.41
N TYR A 60 -7.12 13.42 4.39
CA TYR A 60 -6.80 12.02 4.04
C TYR A 60 -5.38 11.85 3.48
N HIS A 61 -4.80 12.90 2.91
CA HIS A 61 -3.41 12.88 2.43
C HIS A 61 -2.42 12.81 3.59
N ASP A 62 -2.63 13.60 4.63
CA ASP A 62 -1.79 13.57 5.83
C ASP A 62 -1.83 12.21 6.52
N GLN A 63 -3.01 11.59 6.63
CA GLN A 63 -3.14 10.24 7.17
C GLN A 63 -2.39 9.21 6.32
N LEU A 64 -2.54 9.27 4.99
CA LEU A 64 -1.82 8.37 4.08
C LEU A 64 -0.30 8.51 4.26
N LEU A 65 0.22 9.74 4.32
CA LEU A 65 1.65 9.97 4.53
C LEU A 65 2.13 9.50 5.90
N ALA A 66 1.32 9.67 6.94
CA ALA A 66 1.63 9.16 8.27
C ALA A 66 1.73 7.63 8.26
N ASP A 67 0.78 6.94 7.64
CA ASP A 67 0.76 5.48 7.54
C ASP A 67 2.00 4.94 6.80
N VAL A 68 2.34 5.53 5.65
CA VAL A 68 3.51 5.11 4.85
C VAL A 68 4.81 5.33 5.63
N ARG A 69 4.96 6.48 6.30
CA ARG A 69 6.16 6.76 7.11
C ARG A 69 6.28 5.83 8.29
N ALA A 70 5.18 5.53 8.98
CA ALA A 70 5.17 4.60 10.10
C ALA A 70 5.53 3.18 9.65
N GLY A 71 4.91 2.67 8.58
CA GLY A 71 5.22 1.36 8.03
C GLY A 71 6.68 1.21 7.59
N LEU A 72 7.27 2.25 6.98
CA LEU A 72 8.69 2.25 6.64
C LEU A 72 9.60 2.29 7.87
N ALA A 73 9.23 3.05 8.90
CA ALA A 73 10.01 3.14 10.14
C ALA A 73 10.02 1.81 10.91
N ASP A 74 8.94 1.05 10.88
CA ASP A 74 8.83 -0.23 11.58
C ASP A 74 9.83 -1.28 11.06
N PHE A 75 10.26 -1.21 9.80
CA PHE A 75 11.33 -2.08 9.27
C PHE A 75 12.66 -1.95 10.02
N SER A 76 12.91 -0.81 10.69
CA SER A 76 14.10 -0.64 11.53
C SER A 76 14.16 -1.60 12.72
N HIS A 77 13.02 -2.16 13.13
CA HIS A 77 13.00 -3.18 14.19
C HIS A 77 13.46 -4.55 13.71
N LEU A 78 13.40 -4.81 12.40
CA LEU A 78 13.78 -6.11 11.83
C LEU A 78 15.30 -6.26 11.71
N THR A 79 16.03 -5.16 11.54
CA THR A 79 17.50 -5.18 11.37
C THR A 79 18.24 -5.66 12.62
N ALA A 80 17.55 -5.80 13.75
CA ALA A 80 18.14 -6.26 15.01
C ALA A 80 17.91 -7.77 15.27
N VAL A 81 17.32 -8.50 14.32
CA VAL A 81 16.92 -9.91 14.50
C VAL A 81 17.75 -10.80 13.56
N GLU A 82 18.77 -11.46 14.11
CA GLU A 82 19.71 -12.30 13.34
C GLU A 82 19.03 -13.54 12.74
N GLU A 83 17.99 -14.08 13.37
CA GLU A 83 17.28 -15.28 12.91
C GLU A 83 16.17 -15.00 11.88
N LEU A 84 15.95 -13.75 11.50
CA LEU A 84 14.89 -13.38 10.57
C LEU A 84 15.38 -13.48 9.11
N ASP A 85 14.97 -14.54 8.40
CA ASP A 85 15.17 -14.64 6.95
C ASP A 85 13.95 -14.09 6.19
N LEU A 86 14.08 -12.90 5.59
CA LEU A 86 13.00 -12.28 4.83
C LEU A 86 12.64 -13.05 3.55
N HIS A 87 13.55 -13.84 2.98
CA HIS A 87 13.23 -14.68 1.83
C HIS A 87 12.24 -15.78 2.23
N GLU A 88 12.41 -16.38 3.42
CA GLU A 88 11.47 -17.36 3.96
C GLU A 88 10.15 -16.73 4.40
N VAL A 89 10.17 -15.49 4.91
CA VAL A 89 8.97 -14.79 5.39
C VAL A 89 8.08 -14.30 4.25
N LEU A 90 8.69 -13.81 3.16
CA LEU A 90 7.94 -13.27 2.03
C LEU A 90 7.41 -14.36 1.08
N ASP A 91 8.02 -15.55 1.08
CA ASP A 91 7.57 -16.70 0.26
C ASP A 91 7.29 -16.32 -1.21
N ILE A 92 8.21 -15.56 -1.82
CA ILE A 92 8.15 -15.12 -3.22
C ILE A 92 9.20 -15.91 -4.01
N ASP A 93 8.77 -16.63 -5.05
CA ASP A 93 9.68 -17.34 -5.96
C ASP A 93 9.72 -16.73 -7.38
N ASP A 94 10.60 -17.28 -8.23
CA ASP A 94 10.78 -16.82 -9.62
C ASP A 94 9.50 -16.96 -10.46
N ASP A 95 8.65 -17.95 -10.15
CA ASP A 95 7.39 -18.17 -10.84
C ASP A 95 6.37 -17.08 -10.43
N THR A 96 6.25 -16.77 -9.13
CA THR A 96 5.43 -15.66 -8.61
C THR A 96 5.84 -14.31 -9.23
N LEU A 97 7.14 -14.07 -9.38
CA LEU A 97 7.63 -12.84 -10.02
C LEU A 97 7.32 -12.79 -11.52
N ALA A 98 7.36 -13.92 -12.22
CA ALA A 98 7.01 -13.99 -13.63
C ALA A 98 5.54 -13.62 -13.88
N ASP A 99 4.64 -13.99 -12.96
CA ASP A 99 3.21 -13.66 -13.02
C ASP A 99 2.91 -12.16 -12.87
N LEU A 100 3.86 -11.36 -12.35
CA LEU A 100 3.73 -9.90 -12.29
C LEU A 100 3.85 -9.22 -13.66
N GLY A 101 4.34 -9.91 -14.70
CA GLY A 101 4.52 -9.37 -16.05
C GLY A 101 3.23 -8.83 -16.68
N ASP A 102 2.08 -9.31 -16.22
CA ASP A 102 0.74 -8.86 -16.59
C ASP A 102 0.13 -7.84 -15.60
N ALA A 103 0.99 -7.13 -14.83
CA ALA A 103 0.69 -6.02 -13.93
C ALA A 103 -0.68 -6.11 -13.23
N PRO A 104 -0.87 -7.07 -12.30
CA PRO A 104 -2.12 -7.22 -11.58
C PRO A 104 -2.48 -5.93 -10.81
N ASP A 105 -3.72 -5.47 -10.93
CA ASP A 105 -4.24 -4.37 -10.12
C ASP A 105 -4.34 -4.84 -8.65
N PRO A 106 -3.85 -4.08 -7.65
CA PRO A 106 -3.92 -4.47 -6.25
C PRO A 106 -5.36 -4.60 -5.69
N ASP A 107 -6.38 -4.19 -6.43
CA ASP A 107 -7.80 -4.40 -6.10
C ASP A 107 -8.36 -5.73 -6.60
N THR A 108 -7.59 -6.51 -7.35
CA THR A 108 -7.97 -7.88 -7.69
C THR A 108 -7.79 -8.80 -6.50
N ASP A 109 -8.55 -9.90 -6.46
CA ASP A 109 -8.43 -10.91 -5.42
C ASP A 109 -7.18 -11.78 -5.69
N LEU A 110 -6.03 -11.25 -5.30
CA LEU A 110 -4.72 -11.88 -5.49
C LEU A 110 -4.41 -12.87 -4.37
N GLU A 111 -3.73 -13.96 -4.72
CA GLU A 111 -3.11 -14.86 -3.75
C GLU A 111 -2.10 -14.08 -2.87
N PRO A 112 -1.89 -14.49 -1.60
CA PRO A 112 -1.10 -13.72 -0.64
C PRO A 112 0.34 -13.45 -1.09
N ASP A 113 1.03 -14.44 -1.63
CA ASP A 113 2.39 -14.40 -2.19
C ASP A 113 2.47 -13.44 -3.38
N VAL A 114 1.52 -13.54 -4.33
CA VAL A 114 1.44 -12.62 -5.48
C VAL A 114 1.23 -11.17 -5.02
N ARG A 115 0.39 -10.96 -3.99
CA ARG A 115 0.17 -9.63 -3.40
C ARG A 115 1.44 -9.07 -2.75
N GLN A 116 2.22 -9.92 -2.08
CA GLN A 116 3.49 -9.51 -1.49
C GLN A 116 4.52 -9.17 -2.57
N ALA A 117 4.65 -10.01 -3.61
CA ALA A 117 5.51 -9.77 -4.76
C ALA A 117 5.18 -8.44 -5.47
N LEU A 118 3.89 -8.17 -5.69
CA LEU A 118 3.42 -6.89 -6.25
C LEU A 118 3.82 -5.70 -5.35
N GLY A 119 3.72 -5.85 -4.03
CA GLY A 119 4.13 -4.84 -3.06
C GLY A 119 5.63 -4.54 -3.09
N VAL A 120 6.46 -5.58 -3.16
CA VAL A 120 7.92 -5.46 -3.27
C VAL A 120 8.31 -4.76 -4.59
N ALA A 121 7.73 -5.20 -5.71
CA ALA A 121 7.98 -4.59 -7.01
C ALA A 121 7.60 -3.10 -7.04
N ALA A 122 6.45 -2.75 -6.45
CA ALA A 122 6.01 -1.36 -6.33
C ALA A 122 6.96 -0.52 -5.48
N LEU A 123 7.45 -1.05 -4.35
CA LEU A 123 8.41 -0.35 -3.49
C LEU A 123 9.74 -0.09 -4.21
N VAL A 124 10.28 -1.09 -4.91
CA VAL A 124 11.50 -0.93 -5.73
C VAL A 124 11.31 0.15 -6.77
N ALA A 125 10.22 0.11 -7.54
CA ALA A 125 9.92 1.12 -8.54
C ALA A 125 9.77 2.53 -7.94
N LEU A 126 9.16 2.67 -6.77
CA LEU A 126 9.04 3.97 -6.09
C LEU A 126 10.41 4.50 -5.67
N LEU A 127 11.29 3.66 -5.14
CA LEU A 127 12.64 4.06 -4.74
C LEU A 127 13.48 4.50 -5.95
N GLU A 128 13.44 3.73 -7.03
CA GLU A 128 14.13 4.05 -8.29
C GLU A 128 13.65 5.36 -8.93
N ASN A 129 12.36 5.68 -8.79
CA ASN A 129 11.80 6.93 -9.29
C ASN A 129 12.06 8.13 -8.35
N SER A 130 12.29 7.87 -7.06
CA SER A 130 12.43 8.92 -6.04
C SER A 130 13.88 9.37 -5.83
N TYR A 131 14.84 8.49 -6.09
CA TYR A 131 16.27 8.76 -5.95
C TYR A 131 16.98 8.66 -7.30
N ASP A 132 18.00 9.50 -7.50
CA ASP A 132 18.93 9.26 -8.60
C ASP A 132 19.81 8.02 -8.31
N GLY A 133 20.38 7.42 -9.36
CA GLY A 133 21.12 6.16 -9.25
C GLY A 133 22.29 6.24 -8.25
N THR A 134 23.01 7.35 -8.24
CA THR A 134 24.14 7.56 -7.30
C THR A 134 23.65 7.54 -5.85
N THR A 135 22.58 8.27 -5.54
CA THR A 135 22.02 8.31 -4.17
C THR A 135 21.48 6.94 -3.75
N LEU A 136 20.81 6.22 -4.66
CA LEU A 136 20.30 4.88 -4.37
C LEU A 136 21.44 3.89 -4.07
N ASP A 137 22.53 3.96 -4.83
CA ASP A 137 23.71 3.13 -4.61
C ASP A 137 24.43 3.48 -3.30
N GLU A 138 24.49 4.77 -2.93
CA GLU A 138 25.00 5.21 -1.63
C GLU A 138 24.16 4.67 -0.46
N ILE A 139 22.83 4.74 -0.57
CA ILE A 139 21.90 4.17 0.42
C ILE A 139 22.13 2.66 0.56
N ARG A 140 22.25 1.93 -0.56
CA ARG A 140 22.54 0.48 -0.57
C ARG A 140 23.88 0.16 0.08
N ALA A 141 24.93 0.91 -0.26
CA ALA A 141 26.26 0.73 0.31
C ALA A 141 26.26 0.99 1.82
N GLN A 142 25.54 2.02 2.27
CA GLN A 142 25.41 2.33 3.68
C GLN A 142 24.63 1.25 4.44
N ALA A 143 23.56 0.72 3.86
CA ALA A 143 22.81 -0.39 4.44
C ALA A 143 23.69 -1.63 4.61
N ALA A 144 24.45 -2.04 3.58
CA ALA A 144 25.34 -3.19 3.65
C ALA A 144 26.44 -3.04 4.73
N SER A 145 26.89 -1.82 4.99
CA SER A 145 27.88 -1.54 6.04
C SER A 145 27.33 -1.60 7.47
N MET A 146 26.00 -1.65 7.64
CA MET A 146 25.36 -1.79 8.96
C MET A 146 25.35 -3.24 9.46
N ASP A 147 25.59 -4.20 8.57
CA ASP A 147 25.61 -5.63 8.86
C ASP A 147 27.03 -6.16 9.21
N GLU A 148 28.05 -5.29 9.22
CA GLU A 148 29.46 -5.56 9.60
C GLU A 148 29.82 -5.14 11.03
#